data_AF-A0A6N7HSS6-F1
#
_entry.id   AF-A0A6N7HSS6-F1
#
_cell.length_a   1.000
_cell.length_b   1.000
_cell.length_c   1.000
_cell.angle_alpha   90.00
_cell.angle_beta   90.00
_cell.angle_gamma   90.00
#
_symmetry.space_group_name_H-M   'P 1'
#
loop_
_entity.id
_entity.type
_entity.pdbx_description
1 polymer ?
#
loop_
_entity_poly.entity_id
_entity_poly.type
_entity_poly.pdbx_seq_one_letter_code
_entity_poly.pdbx_strand_id
1 'polypeptide(L)'
;MSQVTWRATDELVDRVRRAAEREGRSMNEYLTRVLDAVTNPDLVGDEAERIRERLGRAGLRVQEHSPRVRPDPEAVARAGEAAAAGTSLAELIGEGRR
;
A
#
# COMPACT_ATOMS: atom_id res chain seq x y z
N MET A 1 0.96 -33.06 -10.32
CA MET A 1 1.82 -31.90 -10.01
C MET A 1 2.30 -31.37 -11.34
N SER A 2 1.96 -30.14 -11.70
CA SER A 2 2.27 -29.57 -13.02
C SER A 2 3.34 -28.50 -12.84
N GLN A 3 4.39 -28.52 -13.67
CA GLN A 3 5.46 -27.54 -13.64
C GLN A 3 5.22 -26.46 -14.70
N VAL A 4 5.33 -25.19 -14.29
CA VAL A 4 5.21 -24.03 -15.18
C VAL A 4 6.53 -23.28 -15.16
N THR A 5 7.08 -23.05 -16.35
CA THR A 5 8.23 -22.16 -16.56
C THR A 5 7.76 -20.98 -17.39
N TRP A 6 7.98 -19.77 -16.91
CA TRP A 6 7.58 -18.55 -17.60
C TRP A 6 8.75 -17.60 -17.76
N ARG A 7 8.68 -16.76 -18.79
CA ARG A 7 9.64 -15.68 -19.02
C ARG A 7 9.00 -14.37 -18.55
N ALA A 8 9.73 -13.65 -17.72
CA ALA A 8 9.35 -12.35 -17.19
C ALA A 8 10.54 -11.40 -17.31
N THR A 9 10.28 -10.10 -17.27
CA THR A 9 11.36 -9.12 -17.14
C THR A 9 12.03 -9.26 -15.78
N ASP A 10 13.33 -9.00 -15.70
CA ASP A 10 14.08 -9.07 -14.43
C ASP A 10 13.46 -8.16 -13.37
N GLU A 11 13.00 -6.98 -13.78
CA GLU A 11 12.27 -6.04 -12.91
C GLU A 11 11.02 -6.66 -12.29
N LEU A 12 10.27 -7.47 -13.05
CA LEU A 12 9.08 -8.15 -12.54
C LEU A 12 9.47 -9.26 -11.56
N VAL A 13 10.51 -10.03 -11.89
CA VAL A 13 11.04 -11.08 -11.00
C VAL A 13 11.49 -10.48 -9.67
N ASP A 14 12.20 -9.35 -9.70
CA ASP A 14 12.67 -8.66 -8.50
C ASP A 14 11.52 -8.10 -7.66
N ARG A 15 10.51 -7.49 -8.28
CA ARG A 15 9.31 -7.04 -7.56
C ARG A 15 8.59 -8.19 -6.87
N VAL A 16 8.43 -9.33 -7.56
CA VAL A 16 7.78 -10.52 -7.01
C VAL A 16 8.62 -11.12 -5.87
N ARG A 17 9.94 -11.19 -6.02
CA ARG A 17 10.84 -11.67 -4.96
C ARG A 17 10.72 -10.83 -3.70
N ARG A 18 10.83 -9.49 -3.81
CA ARG A 18 10.68 -8.58 -2.67
C ARG A 18 9.31 -8.68 -2.02
N ALA A 19 8.25 -8.92 -2.80
CA ALA A 19 6.92 -9.14 -2.25
C ALA A 19 6.83 -10.45 -1.45
N ALA A 20 7.39 -11.54 -1.98
CA ALA A 20 7.45 -12.82 -1.28
C ALA A 20 8.25 -12.74 0.03
N GLU A 21 9.41 -12.06 0.00
CA GLU A 21 10.26 -11.85 1.18
C GLU A 21 9.56 -11.05 2.28
N ARG A 22 8.85 -9.96 1.93
CA ARG A 22 8.05 -9.18 2.90
C ARG A 22 6.98 -10.01 3.59
N GLU A 23 6.47 -11.02 2.92
CA GLU A 23 5.46 -11.94 3.46
C GLU A 23 6.06 -13.19 4.12
N GLY A 24 7.40 -13.31 4.19
CA GLY A 24 8.10 -14.45 4.77
C GLY A 24 7.90 -15.75 3.97
N ARG A 25 7.67 -15.65 2.66
CA ARG A 25 7.31 -16.78 1.78
C ARG A 25 8.36 -17.04 0.72
N SER A 26 8.42 -18.28 0.25
CA SER A 26 9.18 -18.60 -0.95
C SER A 26 8.52 -17.98 -2.18
N MET A 27 9.33 -17.69 -3.20
CA MET A 27 8.82 -17.12 -4.46
C MET A 27 7.80 -18.03 -5.15
N ASN A 28 7.99 -19.35 -5.06
CA ASN A 28 7.07 -20.33 -5.64
C ASN A 28 5.73 -20.38 -4.89
N GLU A 29 5.77 -20.34 -3.56
CA GLU A 29 4.56 -20.30 -2.74
C GLU A 29 3.77 -19.00 -2.98
N TYR A 30 4.46 -17.86 -3.03
CA TYR A 30 3.85 -16.57 -3.32
C TYR A 30 3.16 -16.58 -4.70
N LEU A 31 3.86 -17.02 -5.75
CA LEU A 31 3.28 -17.13 -7.10
C LEU A 31 2.09 -18.07 -7.15
N THR A 32 2.16 -19.21 -6.46
CA THR A 32 1.04 -20.17 -6.41
C THR A 32 -0.20 -19.54 -5.79
N ARG A 33 -0.06 -18.81 -4.68
CA ARG A 33 -1.18 -18.12 -4.03
C ARG A 33 -1.75 -17.00 -4.88
N VAL A 34 -0.90 -16.25 -5.59
CA VAL A 34 -1.35 -15.19 -6.50
C VAL A 34 -2.15 -15.78 -7.65
N LEU A 35 -1.65 -16.86 -8.28
CA LEU A 35 -2.35 -17.52 -9.37
C LEU A 35 -3.67 -18.12 -8.89
N ASP A 36 -3.68 -18.84 -7.76
CA ASP A 36 -4.89 -19.39 -7.14
C ASP A 36 -5.91 -18.29 -6.86
N ALA A 37 -5.49 -17.16 -6.28
CA ALA A 37 -6.37 -16.01 -6.02
C ALA A 37 -6.98 -15.38 -7.29
N VAL A 38 -6.34 -15.53 -8.45
CA VAL A 38 -6.83 -14.97 -9.72
C VAL A 38 -7.68 -15.98 -10.48
N THR A 39 -7.44 -17.28 -10.31
CA THR A 39 -8.13 -18.34 -11.07
C THR A 39 -9.24 -19.05 -10.30
N ASN A 40 -9.29 -18.93 -8.98
CA ASN A 40 -10.26 -19.66 -8.16
C ASN A 40 -11.66 -18.99 -8.20
N PRO A 41 -12.70 -19.66 -8.75
CA PRO A 41 -14.05 -19.12 -8.83
C PRO A 41 -14.73 -18.94 -7.46
N ASP A 42 -14.28 -19.65 -6.42
CA ASP A 42 -14.81 -19.51 -5.06
C ASP A 42 -14.33 -18.23 -4.36
N LEU A 43 -13.31 -17.56 -4.93
CA LEU A 43 -12.80 -16.26 -4.49
C LEU A 43 -13.40 -15.08 -5.28
N VAL A 44 -14.46 -15.33 -6.06
CA VAL A 44 -15.19 -14.32 -6.84
C VAL A 44 -16.16 -13.56 -5.93
N GLY A 45 -15.61 -12.82 -4.97
CA GLY A 45 -16.31 -11.74 -4.28
C GLY A 45 -16.27 -10.44 -5.09
N ASP A 46 -17.13 -9.48 -4.72
CA ASP A 46 -17.23 -8.15 -5.31
C ASP A 46 -15.84 -7.51 -5.53
N GLU A 47 -15.62 -6.84 -6.65
CA GLU A 47 -14.29 -6.36 -7.06
C GLU A 47 -13.62 -5.48 -5.99
N ALA A 48 -14.45 -4.73 -5.24
CA ALA A 48 -14.04 -3.96 -4.08
C ALA A 48 -13.51 -4.83 -2.92
N GLU A 49 -14.12 -6.00 -2.67
CA GLU A 49 -13.67 -6.98 -1.67
C GLU A 49 -12.30 -7.55 -2.05
N ARG A 50 -12.11 -7.86 -3.35
CA ARG A 50 -10.83 -8.33 -3.89
C ARG A 50 -9.74 -7.28 -3.79
N ILE A 51 -10.05 -6.02 -4.09
CA ILE A 51 -9.08 -4.91 -3.93
C ILE A 51 -8.72 -4.74 -2.45
N ARG A 52 -9.70 -4.75 -1.54
CA ARG A 52 -9.47 -4.68 -0.08
C ARG A 52 -8.61 -5.84 0.43
N GLU A 53 -8.88 -7.05 -0.04
CA GLU A 53 -8.13 -8.25 0.36
C GLU A 53 -6.71 -8.25 -0.23
N ARG A 54 -6.53 -7.83 -1.49
CA ARG A 54 -5.22 -7.65 -2.12
C ARG A 54 -4.38 -6.58 -1.42
N LEU A 55 -4.98 -5.44 -1.09
CA LEU A 55 -4.34 -4.38 -0.30
C LEU A 55 -3.98 -4.89 1.12
N GLY A 56 -4.85 -5.72 1.70
CA GLY A 56 -4.62 -6.40 2.98
C GLY A 56 -3.40 -7.33 2.95
N ARG A 57 -3.35 -8.23 1.95
CA ARG A 57 -2.22 -9.15 1.75
C ARG A 57 -0.91 -8.42 1.49
N ALA A 58 -0.94 -7.32 0.73
CA ALA A 58 0.25 -6.51 0.41
C ALA A 58 0.77 -5.64 1.59
N GLY A 59 0.08 -5.62 2.73
CA GLY A 59 0.37 -4.74 3.87
C GLY A 59 0.04 -3.26 3.62
N LEU A 60 -0.71 -2.97 2.56
CA LEU A 60 -1.12 -1.62 2.14
C LEU A 60 -2.52 -1.26 2.64
N ARG A 61 -3.21 -2.20 3.30
CA ARG A 61 -4.43 -1.89 4.05
C ARG A 61 -4.01 -1.24 5.36
N VAL A 62 -4.42 0.00 5.54
CA VAL A 62 -4.39 0.65 6.86
C VAL A 62 -5.16 -0.28 7.79
N GLN A 63 -4.48 -0.85 8.80
CA GLN A 63 -5.19 -1.62 9.81
C GLN A 63 -6.25 -0.71 10.41
N GLU A 64 -7.46 -1.22 10.63
CA GLU A 64 -8.48 -0.49 11.37
C GLU A 64 -7.96 -0.30 12.79
N HIS A 65 -7.26 0.81 13.03
CA HIS A 65 -6.96 1.25 14.37
C HIS A 65 -8.28 1.69 15.00
N SER A 66 -8.38 1.56 16.32
CA SER A 66 -9.54 2.01 17.09
C SER A 66 -10.08 3.34 16.57
N PRO A 67 -11.42 3.50 16.49
CA PRO A 67 -12.04 4.66 15.87
C PRO A 67 -11.37 5.95 16.36
N ARG A 68 -10.70 6.64 15.42
CA ARG A 68 -10.01 7.90 15.72
C ARG A 68 -11.06 8.95 16.02
N VAL A 69 -10.99 9.56 17.19
CA VAL A 69 -11.83 10.72 17.53
C VAL A 69 -11.41 11.87 16.61
N ARG A 70 -12.39 12.49 15.94
CA ARG A 70 -12.15 13.68 15.12
C ARG A 70 -11.60 14.79 16.02
N PRO A 71 -10.49 15.46 15.66
CA PRO A 71 -9.99 16.60 16.43
C PRO A 71 -11.04 17.70 16.53
N ASP A 72 -11.02 18.43 17.64
CA ASP A 72 -11.85 19.62 17.85
C ASP A 72 -11.63 20.63 16.70
N PRO A 73 -12.70 21.04 15.98
CA PRO A 73 -12.59 22.00 14.88
C PRO A 73 -11.89 23.32 15.27
N GLU A 74 -12.11 23.81 16.49
CA GLU A 74 -11.49 25.07 16.94
C GLU A 74 -9.98 24.91 17.19
N ALA A 75 -9.55 23.76 17.69
CA ALA A 75 -8.13 23.42 17.82
C ALA A 75 -7.46 23.33 16.44
N VAL A 76 -8.14 22.77 15.44
CA VAL A 76 -7.63 22.69 14.06
C VAL A 76 -7.53 24.08 13.42
N ALA A 77 -8.55 24.93 13.61
CA ALA A 77 -8.53 26.30 13.07
C ALA A 77 -7.35 27.11 13.62
N ARG A 78 -7.15 27.12 14.94
CA ARG A 78 -6.04 27.81 15.59
C ARG A 78 -4.67 27.30 15.13
N ALA A 79 -4.52 25.99 14.99
CA ALA A 79 -3.29 25.40 14.48
C ALA A 79 -3.00 25.82 13.02
N GLY A 80 -4.06 25.92 12.19
CA GLY A 80 -3.96 26.42 10.82
C GLY A 80 -3.51 27.88 10.75
N GLU A 81 -4.10 28.75 11.56
CA GLU A 81 -3.70 30.16 11.65
C GLU A 81 -2.24 30.32 12.10
N ALA A 82 -1.82 29.57 13.11
CA ALA A 82 -0.44 29.59 13.59
C ALA A 82 0.56 29.11 12.52
N ALA A 83 0.19 28.07 11.75
CA ALA A 83 1.03 27.58 10.65
C ALA A 83 1.12 28.58 9.48
N ALA A 84 0.02 29.28 9.18
CA ALA A 84 -0.04 30.29 8.12
C ALA A 84 0.79 31.55 8.44
N ALA A 85 1.07 31.82 9.72
CA ALA A 85 1.90 32.94 10.16
C ALA A 85 3.42 32.69 10.00
N GLY A 86 3.84 31.47 9.66
CA GLY A 86 5.25 31.11 9.46
C GLY A 86 5.82 31.54 8.10
N THR A 87 7.12 31.31 7.91
CA THR A 87 7.81 31.52 6.62
C THR A 87 7.16 30.68 5.53
N SER A 88 6.81 31.33 4.42
CA SER A 88 6.11 30.64 3.34
C SER A 88 7.02 29.62 2.64
N LEU A 89 6.44 28.54 2.13
CA LEU A 89 7.19 27.55 1.34
C LEU A 89 7.87 28.21 0.13
N ALA A 90 7.22 29.20 -0.48
CA ALA A 90 7.77 29.95 -1.61
C ALA A 90 9.06 30.71 -1.23
N GLU A 91 9.08 31.29 -0.03
CA GLU A 91 10.22 32.02 0.51
C GLU A 91 11.40 31.09 0.83
N LEU A 92 11.13 29.93 1.46
CA LEU A 92 12.15 28.90 1.69
C LEU A 92 12.78 28.37 0.40
N ILE A 93 11.97 28.15 -0.64
CA ILE A 93 12.44 27.73 -1.97
C ILE A 93 13.26 28.84 -2.62
N GLY A 94 12.83 30.10 -2.49
CA GLY A 94 13.54 31.27 -2.99
C GLY A 94 14.92 31.46 -2.34
N GLU A 95 15.04 31.12 -1.06
CA GLU A 95 16.30 31.10 -0.30
C GLU A 95 17.19 29.87 -0.58
N GLY A 96 16.76 28.97 -1.47
CA GLY A 96 17.51 27.76 -1.84
C GLY A 96 17.51 26.67 -0.78
N ARG A 97 16.62 26.76 0.23
CA ARG A 97 16.44 25.73 1.25
C ARG A 97 15.44 24.69 0.72
N ARG A 98 15.92 23.48 0.48
CA ARG A 98 15.12 22.31 0.06
C ARG A 98 15.00 21.30 1.18
#